data_AF-A0A534WKP3-F1
#
_entry.id   AF-A0A534WKP3-F1
#
_cell.length_a   1.000
_cell.length_b   1.000
_cell.length_c   1.000
_cell.angle_alpha   90.00
_cell.angle_beta   90.00
_cell.angle_gamma   90.00
#
_symmetry.space_group_name_H-M   'P 1'
#
loop_
_entity.id
_entity.type
_entity.pdbx_description
1 polymer ?
#
loop_
_entity_poly.entity_id
_entity_poly.type
_entity_poly.pdbx_seq_one_letter_code
_entity_poly.pdbx_strand_id
1 'polypeptide(L)'
;MTRLKPLLQLACMLMVPLAVGCGDACLKLADQICNCQPDDASRSACQTQAREQEKLFPIRNADQQRCQQALDTNACDCQKLTTPEGRVACGLAYTGAPPDTAVQAE
;
A
#
# COMPACT_ATOMS: atom_id res chain seq x y z
N MET A 1 53.00 13.54 13.89
CA MET A 1 52.60 12.47 12.95
C MET A 1 51.92 11.35 13.74
N THR A 2 51.03 10.59 13.09
CA THR A 2 50.21 9.45 13.59
C THR A 2 49.00 9.77 14.48
N ARG A 3 47.75 9.35 14.20
CA ARG A 3 46.92 9.12 12.99
C ARG A 3 45.57 8.63 13.54
N LEU A 4 44.50 9.34 13.20
CA LEU A 4 43.09 8.91 13.08
C LEU A 4 42.64 7.73 13.98
N LYS A 5 42.14 8.04 15.18
CA LYS A 5 41.22 7.20 15.98
C LYS A 5 40.20 8.15 16.59
N PRO A 6 39.11 8.48 15.87
CA PRO A 6 37.87 7.75 16.12
C PRO A 6 36.98 7.72 14.85
N LEU A 7 37.29 6.86 13.89
CA LEU A 7 36.38 6.57 12.76
C LEU A 7 35.66 5.23 12.93
N LEU A 8 35.73 4.63 14.12
CA LEU A 8 35.15 3.33 14.44
C LEU A 8 33.74 3.42 15.06
N GLN A 9 32.97 4.47 14.77
CA GLN A 9 31.61 4.62 15.35
C GLN A 9 30.53 5.09 14.36
N LEU A 10 30.79 5.12 13.04
CA LEU A 10 29.85 5.74 12.09
C LEU A 10 29.68 4.95 10.78
N ALA A 11 29.63 3.62 10.87
CA ALA A 11 29.42 2.77 9.70
C ALA A 11 28.48 1.57 9.96
N CYS A 12 27.50 1.75 10.84
CA CYS A 12 26.30 0.89 10.87
C CYS A 12 25.07 1.73 10.51
N MET A 13 25.20 2.54 9.46
CA MET A 13 24.06 3.12 8.76
C MET A 13 23.33 1.98 8.05
N LEU A 14 22.19 1.60 8.62
CA LEU A 14 21.01 1.11 7.92
C LEU A 14 21.27 0.18 6.71
N MET A 15 21.85 -0.99 6.95
CA MET A 15 21.39 -2.17 6.23
C MET A 15 20.08 -2.61 6.88
N VAL A 16 19.00 -1.86 6.64
CA VAL A 16 17.67 -2.45 6.75
C VAL A 16 17.64 -3.49 5.64
N PRO A 17 17.57 -4.80 5.96
CA PRO A 17 17.26 -5.75 4.92
C PRO A 17 15.90 -5.30 4.40
N LEU A 18 15.86 -4.89 3.13
CA LEU A 18 14.64 -4.93 2.36
C LEU A 18 14.23 -6.39 2.44
N ALA A 19 13.42 -6.71 3.45
CA ALA A 19 12.62 -7.90 3.44
C ALA A 19 11.74 -7.72 2.20
N VAL A 20 12.24 -8.20 1.06
CA VAL A 20 11.44 -8.94 0.10
C VAL A 20 10.86 -10.12 0.87
N GLY A 21 9.93 -9.81 1.79
CA GLY A 21 8.97 -10.75 2.27
C GLY A 21 8.20 -11.16 1.03
N CYS A 22 8.20 -12.46 0.76
CA CYS A 22 7.39 -13.09 -0.28
C CYS A 22 5.90 -12.89 0.05
N GLY A 23 5.41 -11.68 -0.13
CA GLY A 23 4.03 -11.28 0.07
C GLY A 23 3.88 -9.93 -0.58
N ASP A 24 3.11 -9.88 -1.68
CA ASP A 24 2.94 -8.67 -2.47
C ASP A 24 2.60 -7.48 -1.57
N ALA A 25 3.55 -6.54 -1.46
CA ALA A 25 3.37 -5.34 -0.66
C ALA A 25 2.08 -4.59 -1.05
N CYS A 26 1.71 -4.65 -2.34
CA CYS A 26 0.44 -4.10 -2.81
C CYS A 26 -0.79 -4.89 -2.36
N LEU A 27 -0.75 -6.23 -2.31
CA LEU A 27 -1.86 -7.01 -1.74
C LEU A 27 -2.00 -6.76 -0.24
N LYS A 28 -0.87 -6.57 0.47
CA LYS A 28 -0.89 -6.21 1.88
C LYS A 28 -1.44 -4.80 2.13
N LEU A 29 -1.07 -3.84 1.28
CA LEU A 29 -1.65 -2.49 1.30
C LEU A 29 -3.15 -2.53 0.98
N ALA A 30 -3.56 -3.31 -0.02
CA ALA A 30 -4.97 -3.50 -0.35
C ALA A 30 -5.74 -4.12 0.82
N ASP A 31 -5.17 -5.10 1.52
CA ASP A 31 -5.78 -5.67 2.72
C ASP A 31 -5.96 -4.62 3.83
N GLN A 32 -4.94 -3.78 4.07
CA GLN A 32 -5.04 -2.67 5.03
C GLN A 32 -6.16 -1.70 4.67
N ILE A 33 -6.28 -1.34 3.38
CA ILE A 33 -7.36 -0.49 2.87
C ILE A 33 -8.72 -1.17 3.04
N CYS A 34 -8.84 -2.46 2.70
CA CYS A 34 -10.09 -3.21 2.81
C CYS A 34 -10.54 -3.44 4.26
N ASN A 35 -9.60 -3.46 5.22
CA ASN A 35 -9.92 -3.51 6.65
C ASN A 35 -10.57 -2.22 7.17
N CYS A 36 -10.55 -1.14 6.39
CA CYS A 36 -11.27 0.08 6.71
C CYS A 36 -12.76 0.03 6.31
N GLN A 37 -13.21 -1.05 5.66
CA GLN A 37 -14.61 -1.22 5.29
C GLN A 37 -15.48 -1.45 6.54
N PRO A 38 -16.72 -0.93 6.55
CA PRO A 38 -17.58 -0.97 7.73
C PRO A 38 -18.09 -2.38 8.07
N ASP A 39 -18.24 -3.25 7.05
CA ASP A 39 -18.85 -4.56 7.18
C ASP A 39 -18.01 -5.65 6.51
N ASP A 40 -18.13 -6.89 7.00
CA ASP A 40 -17.43 -8.08 6.49
C ASP A 40 -17.68 -8.35 5.00
N ALA A 41 -18.91 -8.14 4.54
CA ALA A 41 -19.28 -8.31 3.14
C ALA A 41 -18.51 -7.32 2.25
N SER A 42 -18.46 -6.05 2.63
CA SER A 42 -17.72 -5.00 1.92
C SER A 42 -16.22 -5.25 1.92
N ARG A 43 -15.66 -5.74 3.05
CA ARG A 43 -14.26 -6.12 3.15
C ARG A 43 -13.90 -7.27 2.22
N SER A 44 -14.69 -8.35 2.22
CA SER A 44 -14.44 -9.51 1.38
C SER A 44 -14.58 -9.19 -0.12
N ALA A 45 -15.55 -8.36 -0.50
CA ALA A 45 -15.70 -7.85 -1.86
C ALA A 45 -14.47 -7.02 -2.29
N CYS A 46 -14.01 -6.12 -1.43
CA CYS A 46 -12.80 -5.32 -1.65
C CYS A 46 -11.55 -6.19 -1.86
N GLN A 47 -11.33 -7.18 -0.97
CA GLN A 47 -10.20 -8.11 -1.07
C GLN A 47 -10.26 -8.95 -2.36
N THR A 48 -11.46 -9.38 -2.75
CA THR A 48 -11.67 -10.12 -3.99
C THR A 48 -11.32 -9.25 -5.20
N GLN A 49 -11.81 -8.01 -5.24
CA GLN A 49 -11.51 -7.08 -6.32
C GLN A 49 -10.01 -6.81 -6.45
N ALA A 50 -9.30 -6.61 -5.33
CA ALA A 50 -7.85 -6.40 -5.35
C ALA A 50 -7.09 -7.60 -5.95
N ARG A 51 -7.51 -8.82 -5.62
CA ARG A 51 -6.93 -10.05 -6.18
C ARG A 51 -7.25 -10.23 -7.66
N GLU A 52 -8.48 -9.92 -8.08
CA GLU A 52 -8.83 -9.98 -9.50
C GLU A 52 -8.06 -8.95 -10.33
N GLN A 53 -7.81 -7.74 -9.80
CA GLN A 53 -6.97 -6.76 -10.48
C GLN A 53 -5.51 -7.21 -10.61
N GLU A 54 -4.95 -7.87 -9.59
CA GLU A 54 -3.59 -8.42 -9.65
C GLU A 54 -3.45 -9.50 -10.74
N LYS A 55 -4.50 -10.32 -10.94
CA LYS A 55 -4.53 -11.29 -12.05
C LYS A 55 -4.56 -10.63 -13.43
N LEU A 56 -5.25 -9.50 -13.57
CA LEU A 56 -5.37 -8.77 -14.84
C LEU A 56 -4.13 -7.90 -15.13
N PHE A 57 -3.57 -7.29 -14.08
CA PHE A 57 -2.43 -6.41 -14.13
C PHE A 57 -1.38 -6.88 -13.12
N PRO A 58 -0.42 -7.73 -13.55
CA PRO A 58 0.57 -8.29 -12.66
C PRO A 58 1.41 -7.17 -12.03
N ILE A 59 1.59 -7.25 -10.72
CA ILE A 59 2.31 -6.25 -9.93
C ILE A 59 3.79 -6.25 -10.35
N ARG A 60 4.29 -5.09 -10.77
CA ARG A 60 5.69 -4.93 -11.14
C ARG A 60 6.53 -4.62 -9.89
N ASN A 61 7.83 -4.87 -9.96
CA ASN A 61 8.75 -4.52 -8.86
C ASN A 61 8.68 -3.04 -8.46
N ALA A 62 8.51 -2.13 -9.44
CA ALA A 62 8.34 -0.70 -9.17
C ALA A 62 7.06 -0.39 -8.39
N ASP A 63 5.98 -1.14 -8.63
CA ASP A 63 4.71 -1.00 -7.92
C ASP A 63 4.85 -1.54 -6.51
N GLN A 64 5.53 -2.67 -6.31
CA GLN A 64 5.83 -3.18 -4.97
C GLN A 64 6.60 -2.18 -4.11
N GLN A 65 7.59 -1.48 -4.67
CA GLN A 65 8.33 -0.45 -3.92
C GLN A 65 7.42 0.72 -3.49
N ARG A 66 6.51 1.16 -4.36
CA ARG A 66 5.53 2.21 -4.03
C ARG A 66 4.57 1.74 -2.95
N CYS A 67 4.05 0.53 -3.06
CA CYS A 67 3.16 -0.05 -2.06
C CYS A 67 3.85 -0.25 -0.72
N GLN A 68 5.11 -0.71 -0.73
CA GLN A 68 5.92 -0.84 0.48
C GLN A 68 6.13 0.52 1.15
N GLN A 69 6.46 1.56 0.38
CA GLN A 69 6.58 2.92 0.92
C GLN A 69 5.26 3.43 1.53
N ALA A 70 4.12 3.13 0.90
CA ALA A 70 2.80 3.48 1.43
C ALA A 70 2.48 2.73 2.74
N LEU A 71 2.88 1.46 2.85
CA LEU A 71 2.79 0.67 4.09
C LEU A 71 3.68 1.27 5.19
N ASP A 72 4.95 1.52 4.88
CA ASP A 72 5.95 2.02 5.83
C ASP A 72 5.60 3.41 6.38
N THR A 73 4.99 4.26 5.54
CA THR A 73 4.57 5.63 5.92
C THR A 73 3.17 5.70 6.47
N ASN A 74 2.44 4.58 6.51
CA ASN A 74 1.02 4.54 6.86
C ASN A 74 0.24 5.62 6.07
N ALA A 75 0.52 5.71 4.76
CA ALA A 75 -0.12 6.68 3.90
C ALA A 75 -1.63 6.42 3.78
N CYS A 76 -2.04 5.15 3.97
CA CYS A 76 -3.38 4.64 3.69
C CYS A 76 -4.14 4.20 4.94
N ASP A 77 -4.13 5.05 5.96
CA ASP A 77 -5.01 4.89 7.12
C ASP A 77 -6.47 5.11 6.78
N CYS A 78 -7.36 4.42 7.49
CA CYS A 78 -8.80 4.57 7.34
C CYS A 78 -9.26 6.01 7.46
N GLN A 79 -8.64 6.80 8.35
CA GLN A 79 -8.96 8.21 8.50
C GLN A 79 -8.58 9.03 7.24
N LYS A 80 -7.43 8.75 6.62
CA LYS A 80 -7.00 9.42 5.39
C LYS A 80 -7.85 8.99 4.20
N LEU A 81 -8.27 7.73 4.15
CA LEU A 81 -9.15 7.18 3.11
C LEU A 81 -10.56 7.78 3.12
N THR A 82 -10.99 8.43 4.21
CA THR A 82 -12.25 9.20 4.21
C THR A 82 -12.18 10.47 3.36
N THR A 83 -10.97 10.95 3.06
CA THR A 83 -10.74 12.15 2.25
C THR A 83 -10.42 11.79 0.80
N PRO A 84 -10.87 12.59 -0.19
CA PRO A 84 -10.47 12.38 -1.57
C PRO A 84 -8.96 12.49 -1.77
N GLU A 85 -8.28 13.39 -1.06
CA GLU A 85 -6.83 13.57 -1.13
C GLU A 85 -6.08 12.33 -0.64
N GLY A 86 -6.51 11.74 0.48
CA GLY A 86 -5.91 10.51 1.01
C GLY A 86 -6.15 9.29 0.11
N ARG A 87 -7.31 9.19 -0.55
CA ARG A 87 -7.57 8.13 -1.54
C ARG A 87 -6.64 8.22 -2.74
N VAL A 88 -6.42 9.42 -3.27
CA VAL A 88 -5.45 9.65 -4.36
C VAL A 88 -4.03 9.32 -3.91
N ALA A 89 -3.64 9.74 -2.70
CA ALA A 89 -2.33 9.42 -2.14
C ALA A 89 -2.09 7.90 -2.03
N CYS A 90 -3.16 7.13 -1.86
CA CYS A 90 -3.15 5.66 -1.82
C CYS A 90 -3.24 4.97 -3.18
N GLY A 91 -3.24 5.72 -4.28
CA GLY A 91 -3.43 5.16 -5.62
C GLY A 91 -4.86 4.70 -5.91
N LEU A 92 -5.80 4.95 -4.99
CA LEU A 92 -7.24 4.79 -5.20
C LEU A 92 -7.75 6.06 -5.89
N ALA A 93 -7.23 6.37 -7.08
CA ALA A 93 -7.68 7.53 -7.83
C ALA A 93 -9.21 7.41 -8.00
N TYR A 94 -9.92 8.42 -7.50
CA TYR A 94 -11.37 8.50 -7.50
C TYR A 94 -11.92 8.48 -8.93
N THR A 95 -12.23 7.29 -9.46
CA THR A 95 -13.24 7.17 -10.51
C THR A 95 -14.57 7.30 -9.79
N GLY A 96 -15.16 8.49 -9.82
CA GLY A 96 -16.37 8.84 -9.07
C GLY A 96 -17.60 8.03 -9.44
N ALA A 97 -17.63 6.76 -9.06
CA ALA A 97 -18.85 5.99 -8.89
C ALA A 97 -19.13 5.92 -7.38
N PRO A 98 -20.22 6.53 -6.88
CA PRO A 98 -20.73 6.18 -5.56
C PRO A 98 -21.05 4.67 -5.51
N PRO A 99 -20.92 4.01 -4.34
CA PRO A 99 -21.12 2.55 -4.19
C PRO A 99 -22.51 2.04 -4.63
N ASP A 100 -23.41 2.96 -4.95
CA ASP A 100 -24.80 2.79 -5.38
C ASP A 100 -25.00 2.85 -6.91
N THR A 101 -23.97 3.08 -7.73
CA THR A 101 -24.09 3.11 -9.22
C THR A 101 -23.68 1.82 -9.94
N ALA A 102 -23.27 0.75 -9.24
CA ALA A 102 -23.12 -0.58 -9.85
C ALA A 102 -24.46 -1.29 -10.08
N VAL A 103 -25.59 -0.65 -9.75
CA VAL A 103 -26.94 -1.11 -10.08
C VAL A 103 -27.53 -0.12 -11.08
N GLN A 104 -27.57 -0.54 -12.35
CA GLN A 104 -28.11 0.14 -13.54
C GLN A 104 -27.06 0.77 -14.47
N ALA A 105 -26.49 -0.08 -15.32
CA ALA A 105 -26.36 0.24 -16.74
C ALA A 105 -26.94 -0.95 -17.51
N GLU A 106 -27.82 -0.62 -18.44
CA GLU A 106 -28.77 -1.46 -19.19
C GLU A 106 -28.13 -2.57 -20.05
#